data_AF-A0A850HIE5-F1
#
_entry.id   AF-A0A850HIE5-F1
#
_cell.length_a   1.000
_cell.length_b   1.000
_cell.length_c   1.000
_cell.angle_alpha   90.00
_cell.angle_beta   90.00
_cell.angle_gamma   90.00
#
_symmetry.space_group_name_H-M   'P 1'
#
loop_
_entity.id
_entity.type
_entity.pdbx_description
1 polymer ?
#
loop_
_entity_poly.entity_id
_entity_poly.type
_entity_poly.pdbx_seq_one_letter_code
_entity_poly.pdbx_strand_id
1 'polypeptide(L)'
;MFCPECGTRNADGAGFCEKCGARLNQHEEAPLSRPQKKEKKAWEKKDKILLVELAVLLVSIVIFFVVYNVQYSAKHVAERYVETLLEQNWGGFYDTILVEESGDFMTKEAFVTAQSLEEREKAEDFEITNISKRSGGFSSQKISVRYNVGKSKEKMDLKLKRKGLNWKVKAEGFVTKKYSIAVPKGAKVLVDKINVSDTEKPSHEMEGMDVYTIAPVFGPTHYVEVTGKEIDPVKMLVTSTEGEPVPVESGYNEKVLEKVTEQALEDWQEIMKGAVTNQRFSDVKVFEDMADEGKEDALEEFEHARDYNFDGDDTDIVPNEYTLSNGETSSKVVEGEEQSVIEVEIKGDYYYCYTNYYWEDSGEVENDEGQASSKLRYIKDGDGWKLYSIDLSPFYN
;
A
#
# COMPACT_ATOMS: atom_id res chain seq x y z
N MET A 1 -108.24 -20.62 -36.44
CA MET A 1 -108.69 -20.39 -35.04
C MET A 1 -110.12 -19.82 -35.01
N PHE A 2 -110.87 -19.98 -33.92
CA PHE A 2 -112.20 -19.35 -33.79
C PHE A 2 -112.12 -18.11 -32.90
N CYS A 3 -112.84 -17.05 -33.26
CA CYS A 3 -112.90 -15.84 -32.46
C CYS A 3 -113.64 -16.11 -31.13
N PRO A 4 -113.06 -15.82 -29.96
CA PRO A 4 -113.72 -16.06 -28.68
C PRO A 4 -114.95 -15.18 -28.46
N GLU A 5 -115.03 -14.03 -29.12
CA GLU A 5 -116.13 -13.06 -28.97
C GLU A 5 -117.35 -13.39 -29.86
N CYS A 6 -117.13 -13.83 -31.09
CA CYS A 6 -118.24 -13.99 -32.06
C CYS A 6 -118.29 -15.37 -32.74
N GLY A 7 -117.41 -16.30 -32.39
CA GLY A 7 -117.40 -17.67 -32.90
C GLY A 7 -117.02 -17.83 -34.37
N THR A 8 -116.60 -16.76 -35.05
CA THR A 8 -116.23 -16.82 -36.48
C THR A 8 -114.89 -17.53 -36.67
N ARG A 9 -114.79 -18.40 -37.69
CA ARG A 9 -113.53 -19.08 -38.05
C ARG A 9 -112.64 -18.10 -38.80
N ASN A 10 -111.45 -17.84 -38.26
CA ASN A 10 -110.43 -16.99 -38.88
C ASN A 10 -109.22 -17.85 -39.28
N ALA A 11 -108.46 -17.37 -40.26
CA ALA A 11 -107.20 -17.98 -40.69
C ALA A 11 -106.22 -18.15 -39.51
N ASP A 12 -105.44 -19.22 -39.51
CA ASP A 12 -104.48 -19.49 -38.44
C ASP A 12 -103.37 -18.43 -38.45
N GLY A 13 -103.18 -17.74 -37.31
CA GLY A 13 -102.25 -16.61 -37.17
C GLY A 13 -102.85 -15.22 -37.39
N ALA A 14 -104.15 -15.09 -37.70
CA ALA A 14 -104.81 -13.80 -37.85
C ALA A 14 -104.76 -12.99 -36.54
N GLY A 15 -104.22 -11.76 -36.58
CA GLY A 15 -104.11 -10.91 -35.40
C GLY A 15 -105.44 -10.36 -34.88
N PHE A 16 -106.44 -10.24 -35.76
CA PHE A 16 -107.77 -9.71 -35.47
C PHE A 16 -108.83 -10.54 -36.22
N CYS A 17 -110.05 -10.57 -35.69
CA CYS A 17 -111.17 -11.22 -36.31
C CYS A 17 -111.68 -10.42 -37.50
N GLU A 18 -111.79 -11.05 -38.66
CA GLU A 18 -112.24 -10.41 -39.90
C GLU A 18 -113.68 -9.87 -39.83
N LYS A 19 -114.51 -10.46 -38.97
CA LYS A 19 -115.94 -10.12 -38.89
C LYS A 19 -116.26 -9.04 -37.86
N CYS A 20 -115.62 -9.09 -36.69
CA CYS A 20 -115.97 -8.20 -35.56
C CYS A 20 -114.81 -7.31 -35.10
N GLY A 21 -113.61 -7.48 -35.66
CA GLY A 21 -112.43 -6.69 -35.29
C GLY A 21 -111.78 -7.06 -33.96
N ALA A 22 -112.26 -8.08 -33.23
CA ALA A 22 -111.66 -8.50 -31.96
C ALA A 22 -110.23 -9.04 -32.14
N ARG A 23 -109.28 -8.64 -31.29
CA ARG A 23 -107.91 -9.17 -31.29
C ARG A 23 -107.91 -10.65 -30.93
N LEU A 24 -107.25 -11.47 -31.75
CA LEU A 24 -107.20 -12.93 -31.58
C LEU A 24 -105.89 -13.41 -30.96
N ASN A 25 -104.86 -12.55 -30.94
CA ASN A 25 -103.56 -12.83 -30.34
C ASN A 25 -103.40 -11.98 -29.07
N GLN A 26 -103.76 -12.54 -27.92
CA GLN A 26 -103.26 -12.12 -26.61
C GLN A 26 -102.45 -13.29 -26.05
N HIS A 27 -101.20 -13.40 -26.50
CA HIS A 27 -100.17 -14.11 -25.78
C HIS A 27 -99.02 -13.12 -25.59
N GLU A 28 -98.64 -12.99 -24.33
CA GLU A 28 -97.67 -12.04 -23.78
C GLU A 28 -96.40 -11.99 -24.62
N GLU A 29 -96.07 -10.77 -25.06
CA GLU A 29 -94.72 -10.42 -25.45
C GLU A 29 -93.79 -10.69 -24.26
N ALA A 30 -93.16 -11.86 -24.26
CA ALA A 30 -91.91 -12.05 -23.54
C ALA A 30 -90.95 -10.96 -24.04
N PRO A 31 -90.46 -10.07 -23.15
CA PRO A 31 -89.71 -8.91 -23.58
C PRO A 31 -88.41 -9.35 -24.25
N LEU A 32 -88.14 -8.77 -25.41
CA LEU A 32 -86.80 -8.65 -25.98
C LEU A 32 -85.82 -8.32 -24.85
N SER A 33 -84.98 -9.29 -24.49
CA SER A 33 -83.93 -9.10 -23.52
C SER A 33 -82.97 -8.04 -24.04
N ARG A 34 -83.15 -6.80 -23.56
CA ARG A 34 -82.11 -5.76 -23.56
C ARG A 34 -80.81 -6.39 -23.04
N PRO A 35 -79.64 -6.01 -23.59
CA PRO A 35 -78.37 -6.43 -23.00
C PRO A 35 -78.39 -6.08 -21.52
N GLN A 36 -78.27 -7.09 -20.65
CA GLN A 36 -78.04 -6.87 -19.23
C GLN A 36 -76.75 -6.05 -19.13
N LYS A 37 -76.91 -4.78 -18.79
CA LYS A 37 -75.83 -3.94 -18.33
C LYS A 37 -75.23 -4.68 -17.14
N LYS A 38 -74.07 -5.33 -17.31
CA LYS A 38 -73.28 -5.84 -16.18
C LYS A 38 -73.19 -4.69 -15.19
N GLU A 39 -73.90 -4.80 -14.05
CA GLU A 39 -73.74 -3.84 -12.98
C GLU A 39 -72.28 -3.88 -12.60
N LYS A 40 -71.56 -2.79 -12.93
CA LYS A 40 -70.18 -2.61 -12.52
C LYS A 40 -70.22 -2.65 -11.00
N LYS A 41 -69.67 -3.70 -10.40
CA LYS A 41 -69.53 -3.86 -8.95
C LYS A 41 -69.04 -2.53 -8.40
N ALA A 42 -69.90 -1.82 -7.66
CA ALA A 42 -69.57 -0.50 -7.16
C ALA A 42 -68.41 -0.68 -6.17
N TRP A 43 -67.24 -0.18 -6.52
CA TRP A 43 -66.05 -0.31 -5.67
C TRP A 43 -66.31 0.33 -4.31
N GLU A 44 -66.12 -0.47 -3.26
CA GLU A 44 -66.15 -0.02 -1.87
C GLU A 44 -65.09 1.09 -1.69
N LYS A 45 -65.33 2.02 -0.75
CA LYS A 45 -64.39 3.14 -0.52
C LYS A 45 -62.96 2.67 -0.26
N LYS A 46 -62.79 1.49 0.35
CA LYS A 46 -61.48 0.86 0.64
C LYS A 46 -60.74 0.41 -0.63
N ASP A 47 -61.46 -0.16 -1.61
CA ASP A 47 -60.87 -0.60 -2.90
C ASP A 47 -60.37 0.59 -3.74
N LYS A 48 -61.08 1.73 -3.66
CA LYS A 48 -60.65 2.98 -4.31
C LYS A 48 -59.40 3.57 -3.67
N ILE A 49 -59.30 3.52 -2.33
CA ILE A 49 -58.11 4.00 -1.61
C ILE A 49 -56.90 3.11 -1.93
N LEU A 50 -57.06 1.78 -1.91
CA LEU A 50 -56.00 0.84 -2.29
C LEU A 50 -55.48 1.08 -3.71
N LEU A 51 -56.37 1.36 -4.66
CA LEU A 51 -55.98 1.65 -6.05
C LEU A 51 -55.28 2.99 -6.23
N VAL A 52 -55.69 4.02 -5.48
CA VAL A 52 -54.99 5.31 -5.45
C VAL A 52 -53.59 5.12 -4.85
N GLU A 53 -53.46 4.36 -3.76
CA GLU A 53 -52.18 4.06 -3.14
C GLU A 53 -51.24 3.27 -4.07
N LEU A 54 -51.76 2.25 -4.75
CA LEU A 54 -51.01 1.49 -5.76
C LEU A 54 -50.59 2.37 -6.96
N ALA A 55 -51.48 3.27 -7.40
CA ALA A 55 -51.17 4.20 -8.48
C ALA A 55 -50.09 5.21 -8.07
N VAL A 56 -50.16 5.75 -6.85
CA VAL A 56 -49.13 6.63 -6.29
C VAL A 56 -47.80 5.89 -6.16
N LEU A 57 -47.79 4.66 -5.65
CA LEU A 57 -46.59 3.81 -5.57
C LEU A 57 -45.96 3.61 -6.96
N LEU A 58 -46.76 3.26 -7.98
CA LEU A 58 -46.28 3.09 -9.34
C LEU A 58 -45.70 4.38 -9.92
N VAL A 59 -46.36 5.52 -9.71
CA VAL A 59 -45.86 6.83 -10.14
C VAL A 59 -44.56 7.17 -9.41
N SER A 60 -44.47 6.93 -8.11
CA SER A 60 -43.23 7.11 -7.33
C SER A 60 -42.10 6.20 -7.84
N ILE A 61 -42.39 4.95 -8.21
CA ILE A 61 -41.42 4.04 -8.84
C ILE A 61 -40.96 4.59 -10.19
N VAL A 62 -41.87 5.06 -11.04
CA VAL A 62 -41.53 5.65 -12.34
C VAL A 62 -40.68 6.91 -12.17
N ILE A 63 -41.05 7.81 -11.26
CA ILE A 63 -40.27 9.02 -10.96
C ILE A 63 -38.89 8.62 -10.45
N PHE A 64 -38.80 7.66 -9.52
CA PHE A 64 -37.53 7.13 -9.04
C PHE A 64 -36.68 6.59 -10.20
N PHE A 65 -37.25 5.77 -11.08
CA PHE A 65 -36.54 5.27 -12.26
C PHE A 65 -36.12 6.38 -13.21
N VAL A 66 -36.93 7.40 -13.45
CA VAL A 66 -36.58 8.52 -14.32
C VAL A 66 -35.44 9.34 -13.71
N VAL A 67 -35.56 9.76 -12.45
CA VAL A 67 -34.53 10.52 -11.73
C VAL A 67 -33.24 9.72 -11.65
N TYR A 68 -33.33 8.44 -11.29
CA TYR A 68 -32.18 7.54 -11.23
C TYR A 68 -31.53 7.36 -12.61
N ASN A 69 -32.32 7.14 -13.68
CA ASN A 69 -31.76 7.01 -15.02
C ASN A 69 -31.15 8.32 -15.54
N VAL A 70 -31.64 9.49 -15.13
CA VAL A 70 -31.03 10.78 -15.51
C VAL A 70 -29.69 10.95 -14.79
N GLN A 71 -29.68 10.81 -13.46
CA GLN A 71 -28.50 11.03 -12.62
C GLN A 71 -27.44 9.91 -12.73
N TYR A 72 -27.83 8.71 -13.12
CA TYR A 72 -26.92 7.57 -13.24
C TYR A 72 -26.91 6.98 -14.65
N SER A 73 -27.30 7.76 -15.67
CA SER A 73 -27.16 7.32 -17.07
C SER A 73 -25.70 7.07 -17.41
N ALA A 74 -25.45 6.19 -18.39
CA ALA A 74 -24.12 5.99 -18.93
C ALA A 74 -23.47 7.30 -19.43
N LYS A 75 -24.27 8.23 -19.99
CA LYS A 75 -23.79 9.55 -20.44
C LYS A 75 -23.34 10.41 -19.27
N HIS A 76 -24.14 10.48 -18.21
CA HIS A 76 -23.79 11.27 -17.03
C HIS A 76 -22.60 10.67 -16.27
N VAL A 77 -22.48 9.33 -16.19
CA VAL A 77 -21.27 8.70 -15.63
C VAL A 77 -20.03 9.01 -16.48
N ALA A 78 -20.16 9.03 -17.81
CA ALA A 78 -19.06 9.41 -18.71
C ALA A 78 -18.67 10.89 -18.57
N GLU A 79 -19.64 11.78 -18.38
CA GLU A 79 -19.44 13.19 -18.06
C GLU A 79 -18.66 13.34 -16.76
N ARG A 80 -19.21 12.80 -15.65
CA ARG A 80 -18.58 12.85 -14.33
C ARG A 80 -17.19 12.24 -14.31
N TYR A 81 -16.93 11.17 -15.08
CA TYR A 81 -15.58 10.59 -15.20
C TYR A 81 -14.59 11.63 -15.71
N VAL A 82 -14.94 12.37 -16.76
CA VAL A 82 -14.06 13.39 -17.34
C VAL A 82 -13.95 14.60 -16.41
N GLU A 83 -15.06 15.08 -15.83
CA GLU A 83 -15.05 16.21 -14.89
C GLU A 83 -14.14 15.91 -13.69
N THR A 84 -14.39 14.80 -12.99
CA THR A 84 -13.64 14.45 -11.78
C THR A 84 -12.17 14.15 -12.05
N LEU A 85 -11.83 13.64 -13.24
CA LEU A 85 -10.44 13.48 -13.68
C LEU A 85 -9.74 14.84 -13.86
N LEU A 86 -10.38 15.77 -14.57
CA LEU A 86 -9.81 17.10 -14.85
C LEU A 86 -9.72 17.98 -13.59
N GLU A 87 -10.69 17.85 -12.69
CA GLU A 87 -10.71 18.51 -11.38
C GLU A 87 -9.73 17.90 -10.38
N GLN A 88 -9.19 16.71 -10.66
CA GLN A 88 -8.45 15.85 -9.72
C GLN A 88 -9.25 15.51 -8.46
N ASN A 89 -10.57 15.39 -8.59
CA ASN A 89 -11.43 14.88 -7.55
C ASN A 89 -11.36 13.34 -7.54
N TRP A 90 -10.28 12.79 -7.00
CA TRP A 90 -10.01 11.34 -7.05
C TRP A 90 -11.10 10.49 -6.37
N GLY A 91 -11.72 11.00 -5.31
CA GLY A 91 -12.84 10.34 -4.66
C GLY A 91 -14.07 10.25 -5.56
N GLY A 92 -14.39 11.35 -6.26
CA GLY A 92 -15.45 11.36 -7.27
C GLY A 92 -15.09 10.50 -8.48
N PHE A 93 -13.84 10.51 -8.90
CA PHE A 93 -13.34 9.72 -10.03
C PHE A 93 -13.47 8.22 -9.75
N TYR A 94 -13.07 7.75 -8.57
CA TYR A 94 -13.25 6.35 -8.14
C TYR A 94 -14.72 5.90 -8.24
N ASP A 95 -15.66 6.78 -7.92
CA ASP A 95 -17.09 6.47 -8.00
C ASP A 95 -17.58 6.26 -9.45
N THR A 96 -16.80 6.67 -10.45
CA THR A 96 -17.11 6.47 -11.87
C THR A 96 -16.44 5.25 -12.48
N ILE A 97 -15.33 4.74 -11.91
CA ILE A 97 -14.57 3.63 -12.49
C ILE A 97 -15.03 2.25 -12.02
N LEU A 98 -14.76 1.26 -12.86
CA LEU A 98 -14.96 -0.15 -12.56
C LEU A 98 -13.67 -0.72 -11.97
N VAL A 99 -13.63 -0.85 -10.64
CA VAL A 99 -12.61 -1.65 -9.95
C VAL A 99 -13.09 -3.11 -9.94
N GLU A 100 -12.28 -3.99 -10.56
CA GLU A 100 -12.53 -5.43 -10.67
C GLU A 100 -11.76 -6.23 -9.61
N GLU A 101 -10.59 -5.74 -9.16
CA GLU A 101 -9.85 -6.38 -8.07
C GLU A 101 -10.41 -6.03 -6.67
N SER A 102 -9.97 -6.80 -5.67
CA SER A 102 -10.37 -6.68 -4.26
C SER A 102 -9.18 -6.96 -3.35
N GLY A 103 -9.18 -6.40 -2.15
CA GLY A 103 -8.13 -6.55 -1.14
C GLY A 103 -8.05 -5.29 -0.29
N ASP A 104 -7.20 -5.31 0.74
CA ASP A 104 -7.06 -4.19 1.69
C ASP A 104 -6.52 -2.92 1.02
N PHE A 105 -5.70 -3.09 -0.03
CA PHE A 105 -5.18 -2.01 -0.87
C PHE A 105 -6.11 -1.58 -2.01
N MET A 106 -7.29 -2.21 -2.14
CA MET A 106 -8.26 -1.93 -3.22
C MET A 106 -9.47 -1.11 -2.74
N THR A 107 -9.27 -0.28 -1.71
CA THR A 107 -10.29 0.62 -1.15
C THR A 107 -10.35 1.95 -1.90
N LYS A 108 -11.42 2.72 -1.67
CA LYS A 108 -11.54 4.07 -2.24
C LYS A 108 -10.46 4.99 -1.67
N GLU A 109 -10.18 4.84 -0.39
CA GLU A 109 -9.16 5.59 0.33
C GLU A 109 -7.77 5.29 -0.24
N ALA A 110 -7.43 4.03 -0.48
CA ALA A 110 -6.17 3.64 -1.11
C ALA A 110 -6.02 4.23 -2.52
N PHE A 111 -7.10 4.20 -3.33
CA PHE A 111 -7.09 4.83 -4.65
C PHE A 111 -6.82 6.34 -4.58
N VAL A 112 -7.52 7.04 -3.69
CA VAL A 112 -7.35 8.50 -3.51
C VAL A 112 -5.93 8.83 -3.10
N THR A 113 -5.35 8.07 -2.17
CA THR A 113 -3.96 8.25 -1.74
C THR A 113 -3.01 8.07 -2.92
N ALA A 114 -3.11 6.95 -3.63
CA ALA A 114 -2.24 6.63 -4.77
C ALA A 114 -2.29 7.70 -5.86
N GLN A 115 -3.48 8.14 -6.25
CA GLN A 115 -3.62 9.19 -7.26
C GLN A 115 -3.20 10.59 -6.77
N SER A 116 -3.21 10.84 -5.47
CA SER A 116 -2.70 12.11 -4.90
C SER A 116 -1.16 12.14 -4.82
N LEU A 117 -0.51 10.97 -4.84
CA LEU A 117 0.94 10.85 -4.89
C LEU A 117 1.50 11.04 -6.30
N GLU A 118 0.69 10.76 -7.32
CA GLU A 118 1.06 11.02 -8.70
C GLU A 118 0.95 12.51 -9.01
N GLU A 119 2.08 13.17 -9.28
CA GLU A 119 2.10 14.55 -9.76
C GLU A 119 1.41 14.63 -11.13
N ARG A 120 0.26 15.31 -11.18
CA ARG A 120 -0.49 15.57 -12.40
C ARG A 120 -0.89 17.05 -12.44
N GLU A 121 -0.89 17.64 -13.63
CA GLU A 121 -1.39 19.01 -13.79
C GLU A 121 -2.92 19.01 -13.69
N LYS A 122 -3.44 19.92 -12.85
CA LYS A 122 -4.88 20.16 -12.76
C LYS A 122 -5.29 21.07 -13.90
N ALA A 123 -6.40 20.75 -14.57
CA ALA A 123 -6.94 21.67 -15.56
C ALA A 123 -7.47 22.93 -14.84
N GLU A 124 -6.94 24.10 -15.17
CA GLU A 124 -7.40 25.39 -14.61
C GLU A 124 -8.83 25.71 -15.06
N ASP A 125 -9.09 25.58 -16.36
CA ASP A 125 -10.41 25.78 -16.97
C ASP A 125 -10.68 24.70 -18.03
N PHE A 126 -11.85 24.07 -17.93
CA PHE A 126 -12.33 23.12 -18.92
C PHE A 126 -13.84 23.23 -19.16
N GLU A 127 -14.28 22.80 -20.33
CA GLU A 127 -15.71 22.77 -20.70
C GLU A 127 -16.03 21.48 -21.46
N ILE A 128 -17.00 20.72 -20.99
CA ILE A 128 -17.53 19.57 -21.74
C ILE A 128 -18.47 20.07 -22.82
N THR A 129 -18.13 19.82 -24.08
CA THR A 129 -18.86 20.37 -25.24
C THR A 129 -19.86 19.39 -25.84
N ASN A 130 -19.59 18.08 -25.76
CA ASN A 130 -20.50 17.08 -26.34
C ASN A 130 -20.28 15.68 -25.75
N ILE A 131 -21.38 15.00 -25.41
CA ILE A 131 -21.40 13.60 -24.96
C ILE A 131 -22.27 12.76 -25.89
N SER A 132 -21.63 11.86 -26.64
CA SER A 132 -22.30 11.06 -27.66
C SER A 132 -22.08 9.56 -27.47
N LYS A 133 -23.18 8.79 -27.55
CA LYS A 133 -23.10 7.32 -27.57
C LYS A 133 -22.64 6.87 -28.95
N ARG A 134 -21.59 6.07 -29.01
CA ARG A 134 -21.05 5.49 -30.25
C ARG A 134 -21.67 4.14 -30.57
N SER A 135 -21.78 3.27 -29.55
CA SER A 135 -22.32 1.92 -29.71
C SER A 135 -22.69 1.31 -28.35
N GLY A 136 -23.29 0.11 -28.36
CA GLY A 136 -23.63 -0.67 -27.17
C GLY A 136 -25.10 -0.61 -26.76
N GLY A 137 -25.46 -1.36 -25.73
CA GLY A 137 -26.83 -1.65 -25.32
C GLY A 137 -27.06 -1.49 -23.82
N PHE A 138 -27.81 -2.43 -23.24
CA PHE A 138 -28.21 -2.39 -21.83
C PHE A 138 -27.06 -2.67 -20.86
N SER A 139 -26.13 -3.57 -21.22
CA SER A 139 -25.06 -4.04 -20.32
C SER A 139 -23.71 -3.34 -20.52
N SER A 140 -23.44 -2.81 -21.70
CA SER A 140 -22.21 -2.11 -22.05
C SER A 140 -22.44 -1.03 -23.08
N GLN A 141 -21.69 0.08 -23.00
CA GLN A 141 -21.77 1.20 -23.95
C GLN A 141 -20.39 1.77 -24.24
N LYS A 142 -20.21 2.29 -25.46
CA LYS A 142 -19.07 3.14 -25.82
C LYS A 142 -19.55 4.57 -25.94
N ILE A 143 -18.98 5.47 -25.14
CA ILE A 143 -19.36 6.88 -25.09
C ILE A 143 -18.15 7.74 -25.42
N SER A 144 -18.38 8.79 -26.19
CA SER A 144 -17.37 9.73 -26.64
C SER A 144 -17.68 11.09 -26.00
N VAL A 145 -16.76 11.58 -25.19
CA VAL A 145 -16.83 12.88 -24.52
C VAL A 145 -15.85 13.82 -25.22
N ARG A 146 -16.32 14.95 -25.71
CA ARG A 146 -15.47 16.04 -26.21
C ARG A 146 -15.48 17.17 -25.21
N TYR A 147 -14.31 17.72 -24.96
CA TYR A 147 -14.13 18.81 -24.01
C TYR A 147 -13.00 19.73 -24.45
N ASN A 148 -13.02 20.95 -23.97
CA ASN A 148 -11.95 21.92 -24.17
C ASN A 148 -11.15 22.02 -22.87
N VAL A 149 -9.82 22.12 -22.97
CA VAL A 149 -8.94 22.52 -21.87
C VAL A 149 -8.12 23.69 -22.38
N GLY A 150 -8.37 24.89 -21.83
CA GLY A 150 -7.87 26.14 -22.42
C GLY A 150 -8.26 26.26 -23.90
N LYS A 151 -7.27 26.26 -24.81
CA LYS A 151 -7.49 26.33 -26.26
C LYS A 151 -7.51 24.97 -26.96
N SER A 152 -7.16 23.90 -26.25
CA SER A 152 -7.05 22.56 -26.80
C SER A 152 -8.42 21.88 -26.84
N LYS A 153 -8.74 21.24 -27.98
CA LYS A 153 -9.97 20.47 -28.17
C LYS A 153 -9.65 19.00 -28.01
N GLU A 154 -10.08 18.44 -26.90
CA GLU A 154 -9.79 17.06 -26.51
C GLU A 154 -11.00 16.14 -26.72
N LYS A 155 -10.71 14.84 -26.78
CA LYS A 155 -11.72 13.81 -26.95
C LYS A 155 -11.31 12.54 -26.22
N MET A 156 -12.21 12.02 -25.39
CA MET A 156 -12.04 10.76 -24.69
C MET A 156 -13.12 9.75 -25.07
N ASP A 157 -12.69 8.56 -25.51
CA ASP A 157 -13.60 7.45 -25.85
C ASP A 157 -13.61 6.41 -24.71
N LEU A 158 -14.73 6.35 -23.99
CA LEU A 158 -14.91 5.57 -22.78
C LEU A 158 -15.69 4.28 -23.07
N LYS A 159 -15.27 3.18 -22.43
CA LYS A 159 -16.00 1.91 -22.40
C LYS A 159 -16.68 1.77 -21.05
N LEU A 160 -18.01 1.73 -21.02
CA LEU A 160 -18.80 1.58 -19.81
C LEU A 160 -19.43 0.19 -19.71
N LYS A 161 -19.51 -0.35 -18.50
CA LYS A 161 -20.18 -1.62 -18.16
C LYS A 161 -21.10 -1.42 -16.97
N ARG A 162 -22.21 -2.15 -16.92
CA ARG A 162 -23.05 -2.19 -15.71
C ARG A 162 -22.37 -3.00 -14.59
N LYS A 163 -22.36 -2.45 -13.37
CA LYS A 163 -22.08 -3.15 -12.10
C LYS A 163 -23.32 -3.00 -11.21
N GLY A 164 -24.16 -4.03 -11.21
CA GLY A 164 -25.52 -3.95 -10.64
C GLY A 164 -26.40 -2.97 -11.42
N LEU A 165 -26.98 -1.99 -10.73
CA LEU A 165 -27.79 -0.93 -11.34
C LEU A 165 -26.95 0.24 -11.90
N ASN A 166 -25.70 0.38 -11.44
CA ASN A 166 -24.83 1.51 -11.77
C ASN A 166 -24.02 1.25 -13.04
N TRP A 167 -23.75 2.32 -13.80
CA TRP A 167 -22.75 2.31 -14.86
C TRP A 167 -21.38 2.63 -14.28
N LYS A 168 -20.34 1.98 -14.79
CA LYS A 168 -18.94 2.22 -14.44
C LYS A 168 -18.08 2.22 -15.69
N VAL A 169 -17.07 3.09 -15.73
CA VAL A 169 -16.07 3.17 -16.80
C VAL A 169 -15.01 2.10 -16.58
N LYS A 170 -14.74 1.29 -17.60
CA LYS A 170 -13.57 0.41 -17.62
C LYS A 170 -12.34 1.26 -17.88
N ALA A 171 -11.57 1.49 -16.84
CA ALA A 171 -10.32 2.24 -16.89
C ALA A 171 -9.17 1.26 -16.59
N GLU A 172 -8.06 1.42 -17.29
CA GLU A 172 -6.86 0.59 -17.15
C GLU A 172 -5.69 1.48 -16.69
N GLY A 173 -4.65 0.89 -16.11
CA GLY A 173 -3.43 1.62 -15.75
C GLY A 173 -3.40 2.25 -14.35
N PHE A 174 -4.35 1.89 -13.47
CA PHE A 174 -4.35 2.36 -12.08
C PHE A 174 -3.86 1.30 -11.08
N VAL A 175 -3.78 0.05 -11.49
CA VAL A 175 -3.48 -1.09 -10.62
C VAL A 175 -2.09 -1.62 -10.94
N THR A 176 -1.24 -1.67 -9.93
CA THR A 176 0.04 -2.34 -9.95
C THR A 176 -0.17 -3.78 -9.49
N LYS A 177 0.20 -4.74 -10.34
CA LYS A 177 -0.05 -6.17 -10.07
C LYS A 177 0.93 -6.76 -9.07
N LYS A 178 2.10 -6.16 -8.92
CA LYS A 178 3.16 -6.59 -8.00
C LYS A 178 3.95 -5.37 -7.54
N TYR A 179 3.72 -4.98 -6.30
CA TYR A 179 4.53 -3.98 -5.62
C TYR A 179 5.47 -4.70 -4.66
N SER A 180 6.78 -4.50 -4.80
CA SER A 180 7.78 -5.25 -4.04
C SER A 180 8.74 -4.32 -3.31
N ILE A 181 8.97 -4.60 -2.02
CA ILE A 181 9.93 -3.91 -1.17
C ILE A 181 10.80 -4.92 -0.43
N ALA A 182 12.08 -4.60 -0.24
CA ALA A 182 13.01 -5.35 0.59
C ALA A 182 13.32 -4.52 1.84
N VAL A 183 13.16 -5.12 3.02
CA VAL A 183 13.37 -4.44 4.31
C VAL A 183 14.34 -5.25 5.18
N PRO A 184 14.99 -4.65 6.19
CA PRO A 184 15.81 -5.39 7.14
C PRO A 184 15.05 -6.58 7.74
N LYS A 185 15.73 -7.73 7.84
CA LYS A 185 15.13 -8.98 8.30
C LYS A 185 14.46 -8.81 9.67
N GLY A 186 13.23 -9.30 9.80
CA GLY A 186 12.45 -9.24 11.03
C GLY A 186 11.87 -7.86 11.38
N ALA A 187 12.01 -6.86 10.49
CA ALA A 187 11.37 -5.57 10.66
C ALA A 187 9.85 -5.66 10.50
N LYS A 188 9.15 -4.83 11.26
CA LYS A 188 7.71 -4.58 11.09
C LYS A 188 7.51 -3.54 10.00
N VAL A 189 6.61 -3.84 9.06
CA VAL A 189 6.39 -3.03 7.86
C VAL A 189 4.94 -2.59 7.76
N LEU A 190 4.73 -1.29 7.60
CA LEU A 190 3.44 -0.72 7.22
C LEU A 190 3.54 -0.13 5.83
N VAL A 191 2.59 -0.46 4.97
CA VAL A 191 2.42 0.18 3.65
C VAL A 191 1.04 0.85 3.65
N ASP A 192 0.99 2.17 3.45
CA ASP A 192 -0.23 2.98 3.55
C ASP A 192 -1.05 2.72 4.83
N LYS A 193 -0.34 2.56 5.95
CA LYS A 193 -0.88 2.23 7.29
C LYS A 193 -1.45 0.81 7.44
N ILE A 194 -1.36 -0.04 6.42
CA ILE A 194 -1.69 -1.46 6.48
C ILE A 194 -0.45 -2.22 6.94
N ASN A 195 -0.57 -3.03 8.00
CA ASN A 195 0.55 -3.83 8.50
C ASN A 195 0.76 -5.06 7.61
N VAL A 196 1.75 -5.00 6.73
CA VAL A 196 2.05 -6.04 5.74
C VAL A 196 2.76 -7.22 6.38
N SER A 197 3.63 -6.97 7.37
CA SER A 197 4.36 -8.02 8.08
C SER A 197 3.46 -8.98 8.89
N ASP A 198 2.23 -8.57 9.22
CA ASP A 198 1.25 -9.44 9.89
C ASP A 198 0.44 -10.28 8.90
N THR A 199 0.22 -9.77 7.68
CA THR A 199 -0.71 -10.34 6.71
C THR A 199 -0.01 -11.19 5.64
N GLU A 200 1.22 -10.82 5.29
CA GLU A 200 1.99 -11.44 4.22
C GLU A 200 3.25 -12.11 4.77
N LYS A 201 3.68 -13.18 4.10
CA LYS A 201 5.00 -13.79 4.35
C LYS A 201 6.02 -13.23 3.36
N PRO A 202 7.31 -13.13 3.74
CA PRO A 202 8.35 -12.79 2.79
C PRO A 202 8.33 -13.75 1.59
N SER A 203 8.33 -13.21 0.37
CA SER A 203 8.21 -13.98 -0.88
C SER A 203 9.50 -14.70 -1.22
N HIS A 204 10.65 -14.16 -0.80
CA HIS A 204 11.98 -14.78 -0.76
C HIS A 204 12.91 -13.90 0.08
N GLU A 205 14.04 -14.45 0.54
CA GLU A 205 15.07 -13.70 1.26
C GLU A 205 16.09 -13.15 0.26
N MET A 206 16.39 -11.85 0.36
CA MET A 206 17.67 -11.29 -0.10
C MET A 206 18.62 -11.33 1.10
N GLU A 207 19.93 -11.33 0.89
CA GLU A 207 20.89 -11.38 1.99
C GLU A 207 20.63 -10.24 3.00
N GLY A 208 20.39 -10.60 4.27
CA GLY A 208 20.02 -9.65 5.33
C GLY A 208 18.63 -9.01 5.26
N MET A 209 17.80 -9.32 4.24
CA MET A 209 16.52 -8.64 3.99
C MET A 209 15.33 -9.57 3.75
N ASP A 210 14.18 -9.20 4.31
CA ASP A 210 12.88 -9.79 4.00
C ASP A 210 12.22 -9.05 2.83
N VAL A 211 11.82 -9.78 1.78
CA VAL A 211 11.14 -9.20 0.62
C VAL A 211 9.64 -9.41 0.72
N TYR A 212 8.86 -8.33 0.71
CA TYR A 212 7.40 -8.36 0.68
C TYR A 212 6.90 -8.01 -0.72
N THR A 213 6.02 -8.84 -1.27
CA THR A 213 5.33 -8.59 -2.54
C THR A 213 3.83 -8.44 -2.29
N ILE A 214 3.30 -7.25 -2.54
CA ILE A 214 1.91 -6.89 -2.31
C ILE A 214 1.19 -6.82 -3.66
N ALA A 215 0.06 -7.51 -3.74
CA ALA A 215 -0.73 -7.60 -4.96
C ALA A 215 -2.21 -7.83 -4.66
N PRO A 216 -3.14 -7.08 -5.27
CA PRO A 216 -2.96 -5.87 -6.09
C PRO A 216 -2.92 -4.59 -5.24
N VAL A 217 -2.28 -3.53 -5.76
CA VAL A 217 -2.26 -2.19 -5.15
C VAL A 217 -2.57 -1.10 -6.20
N PHE A 218 -3.03 0.09 -5.75
CA PHE A 218 -3.22 1.24 -6.64
C PHE A 218 -1.94 2.07 -6.79
N GLY A 219 -1.54 2.37 -8.02
CA GLY A 219 -0.34 3.16 -8.30
C GLY A 219 0.98 2.41 -7.99
N PRO A 220 2.13 2.94 -8.40
CA PRO A 220 3.44 2.33 -8.14
C PRO A 220 4.11 2.85 -6.86
N THR A 221 3.60 3.94 -6.29
CA THR A 221 4.23 4.69 -5.19
C THR A 221 3.36 4.63 -3.94
N HIS A 222 3.95 4.22 -2.82
CA HIS A 222 3.25 4.06 -1.54
C HIS A 222 4.07 4.62 -0.38
N TYR A 223 3.38 5.01 0.70
CA TYR A 223 4.05 5.35 1.96
C TYR A 223 4.46 4.07 2.68
N VAL A 224 5.74 3.94 2.97
CA VAL A 224 6.30 2.80 3.69
C VAL A 224 6.84 3.27 5.03
N GLU A 225 6.44 2.59 6.10
CA GLU A 225 7.03 2.74 7.43
C GLU A 225 7.69 1.43 7.84
N VAL A 226 8.97 1.48 8.18
CA VAL A 226 9.75 0.33 8.65
C VAL A 226 10.19 0.58 10.07
N THR A 227 9.94 -0.38 10.96
CA THR A 227 10.31 -0.29 12.38
C THR A 227 10.88 -1.62 12.85
N GLY A 228 11.82 -1.59 13.79
CA GLY A 228 12.40 -2.81 14.34
C GLY A 228 13.02 -2.56 15.70
N LYS A 229 13.48 -3.64 16.35
CA LYS A 229 14.14 -3.53 17.66
C LYS A 229 15.53 -2.90 17.58
N GLU A 230 16.23 -3.14 16.47
CA GLU A 230 17.65 -2.78 16.28
C GLU A 230 17.87 -1.64 15.28
N ILE A 231 16.83 -1.26 14.53
CA ILE A 231 16.92 -0.23 13.49
C ILE A 231 16.21 1.04 13.91
N ASP A 232 16.59 2.16 13.30
CA ASP A 232 15.84 3.40 13.40
C ASP A 232 14.53 3.31 12.61
N PRO A 233 13.46 3.97 13.06
CA PRO A 233 12.21 3.99 12.32
C PRO A 233 12.36 4.84 11.06
N VAL A 234 12.10 4.23 9.90
CA VAL A 234 12.14 4.92 8.61
C VAL A 234 10.73 5.12 8.08
N LYS A 235 10.47 6.31 7.51
CA LYS A 235 9.22 6.64 6.83
C LYS A 235 9.53 7.33 5.51
N MET A 236 9.13 6.75 4.39
CA MET A 236 9.43 7.29 3.08
C MET A 236 8.39 6.89 2.03
N LEU A 237 8.43 7.58 0.89
CA LEU A 237 7.71 7.16 -0.31
C LEU A 237 8.59 6.20 -1.09
N VAL A 238 8.04 5.04 -1.46
CA VAL A 238 8.75 4.02 -2.22
C VAL A 238 7.97 3.73 -3.50
N THR A 239 8.64 3.93 -4.64
CA THR A 239 8.12 3.65 -5.97
C THR A 239 8.72 2.35 -6.49
N SER A 240 7.90 1.32 -6.70
CA SER A 240 8.34 0.01 -7.20
C SER A 240 7.92 -0.18 -8.66
N THR A 241 8.84 -0.71 -9.47
CA THR A 241 8.59 -1.23 -10.81
C THR A 241 8.13 -2.69 -10.71
N GLU A 242 7.27 -3.12 -11.64
CA GLU A 242 6.59 -4.42 -11.54
C GLU A 242 7.60 -5.59 -11.43
N GLY A 243 7.68 -6.17 -10.23
CA GLY A 243 8.47 -7.37 -9.94
C GLY A 243 9.89 -7.15 -9.42
N GLU A 244 10.38 -5.91 -9.36
CA GLU A 244 11.71 -5.61 -8.78
C GLU A 244 11.55 -5.06 -7.34
N PRO A 245 12.12 -5.74 -6.33
CA PRO A 245 12.06 -5.25 -4.95
C PRO A 245 12.93 -4.01 -4.79
N VAL A 246 12.36 -2.97 -4.17
CA VAL A 246 13.09 -1.76 -3.82
C VAL A 246 13.61 -1.88 -2.40
N PRO A 247 14.94 -1.81 -2.16
CA PRO A 247 15.50 -1.77 -0.81
C PRO A 247 15.03 -0.55 -0.04
N VAL A 248 14.58 -0.76 1.20
CA VAL A 248 14.26 0.28 2.17
C VAL A 248 15.25 0.17 3.31
N GLU A 249 16.33 0.91 3.18
CA GLU A 249 17.43 0.88 4.13
C GLU A 249 17.08 1.69 5.39
N SER A 250 17.55 1.20 6.54
CA SER A 250 17.50 1.89 7.82
C SER A 250 18.80 1.68 8.56
N GLY A 251 19.29 2.73 9.21
CA GLY A 251 20.44 2.65 10.11
C GLY A 251 20.11 1.90 11.41
N TYR A 252 21.16 1.52 12.12
CA TYR A 252 21.03 0.96 13.47
C TYR A 252 20.69 2.06 14.48
N ASN A 253 19.82 1.74 15.44
CA ASN A 253 19.42 2.70 16.45
C ASN A 253 20.49 2.91 17.54
N GLU A 254 20.33 3.98 18.32
CA GLU A 254 21.26 4.38 19.39
C GLU A 254 21.58 3.25 20.37
N LYS A 255 20.60 2.40 20.74
CA LYS A 255 20.83 1.29 21.67
C LYS A 255 21.78 0.23 21.13
N VAL A 256 21.72 -0.01 19.82
CA VAL A 256 22.65 -0.92 19.14
C VAL A 256 24.03 -0.30 19.09
N LEU A 257 24.12 0.99 18.74
CA LEU A 257 25.39 1.72 18.72
C LEU A 257 26.06 1.73 20.11
N GLU A 258 25.30 1.99 21.17
CA GLU A 258 25.77 1.91 22.57
C GLU A 258 26.30 0.52 22.91
N LYS A 259 25.52 -0.54 22.64
CA LYS A 259 25.92 -1.93 22.90
C LYS A 259 27.22 -2.30 22.17
N VAL A 260 27.36 -1.92 20.91
CA VAL A 260 28.58 -2.20 20.13
C VAL A 260 29.75 -1.36 20.62
N THR A 261 29.49 -0.12 21.09
CA THR A 261 30.52 0.73 21.70
C THR A 261 31.05 0.13 23.01
N GLU A 262 30.17 -0.42 23.85
CA GLU A 262 30.56 -1.13 25.08
C GLU A 262 31.42 -2.36 24.76
N GLN A 263 30.98 -3.18 23.81
CA GLN A 263 31.76 -4.32 23.32
C GLN A 263 33.13 -3.88 22.77
N ALA A 264 33.17 -2.82 21.98
CA ALA A 264 34.41 -2.30 21.39
C ALA A 264 35.42 -1.82 22.43
N LEU A 265 34.96 -1.28 23.55
CA LEU A 265 35.85 -0.88 24.64
C LEU A 265 36.49 -2.10 25.32
N GLU A 266 35.71 -3.15 25.57
CA GLU A 266 36.22 -4.41 26.14
C GLU A 266 37.21 -5.08 25.19
N ASP A 267 36.84 -5.18 23.91
CA ASP A 267 37.67 -5.74 22.84
C ASP A 267 38.98 -4.95 22.69
N TRP A 268 38.91 -3.61 22.64
CA TRP A 268 40.09 -2.74 22.54
C TRP A 268 41.04 -2.92 23.74
N GLN A 269 40.52 -3.03 24.96
CA GLN A 269 41.34 -3.27 26.15
C GLN A 269 42.09 -4.60 26.04
N GLU A 270 41.45 -5.65 25.53
CA GLU A 270 42.08 -6.95 25.32
C GLU A 270 43.16 -6.88 24.23
N ILE A 271 42.86 -6.23 23.10
CA ILE A 271 43.78 -6.05 21.97
C ILE A 271 45.02 -5.28 22.42
N MET A 272 44.84 -4.12 23.06
CA MET A 272 45.95 -3.28 23.51
C MET A 272 46.80 -4.00 24.55
N LYS A 273 46.18 -4.74 25.47
CA LYS A 273 46.92 -5.58 26.42
C LYS A 273 47.72 -6.67 25.69
N GLY A 274 47.14 -7.32 24.69
CA GLY A 274 47.82 -8.31 23.86
C GLY A 274 49.06 -7.73 23.19
N ALA A 275 48.93 -6.57 22.54
CA ALA A 275 50.02 -5.87 21.87
C ALA A 275 51.12 -5.45 22.86
N VAL A 276 50.76 -4.77 23.95
CA VAL A 276 51.72 -4.29 24.97
C VAL A 276 52.44 -5.45 25.68
N THR A 277 51.82 -6.61 25.82
CA THR A 277 52.44 -7.78 26.46
C THR A 277 53.08 -8.76 25.48
N ASN A 278 53.33 -8.32 24.24
CA ASN A 278 53.98 -9.08 23.19
C ASN A 278 53.34 -10.47 22.94
N GLN A 279 52.00 -10.50 22.92
CA GLN A 279 51.26 -11.73 22.60
C GLN A 279 51.21 -11.95 21.10
N ARG A 280 51.11 -13.21 20.68
CA ARG A 280 50.80 -13.53 19.28
C ARG A 280 49.34 -13.24 19.03
N PHE A 281 49.00 -12.86 17.80
CA PHE A 281 47.62 -12.60 17.39
C PHE A 281 46.67 -13.76 17.74
N SER A 282 47.11 -15.01 17.55
CA SER A 282 46.33 -16.21 17.87
C SER A 282 46.13 -16.48 19.36
N ASP A 283 46.83 -15.76 20.26
CA ASP A 283 46.69 -15.91 21.70
C ASP A 283 45.74 -14.85 22.32
N VAL A 284 45.30 -13.86 21.54
CA VAL A 284 44.34 -12.82 21.94
C VAL A 284 42.92 -13.28 21.56
N LYS A 285 42.00 -13.40 22.53
CA LYS A 285 40.75 -14.14 22.33
C LYS A 285 39.78 -13.44 21.40
N VAL A 286 39.75 -12.11 21.38
CA VAL A 286 38.84 -11.37 20.49
C VAL A 286 39.04 -11.74 19.01
N PHE A 287 40.26 -12.13 18.63
CA PHE A 287 40.56 -12.55 17.26
C PHE A 287 40.20 -14.01 16.95
N GLU A 288 39.82 -14.82 17.95
CA GLU A 288 39.32 -16.19 17.72
C GLU A 288 37.96 -16.16 17.01
N ASP A 289 37.06 -15.27 17.45
CA ASP A 289 35.67 -15.17 17.01
C ASP A 289 35.41 -14.00 16.03
N MET A 290 36.45 -13.32 15.56
CA MET A 290 36.32 -12.23 14.58
C MET A 290 35.84 -12.71 13.21
N ALA A 291 35.38 -11.79 12.37
CA ALA A 291 34.99 -12.09 10.99
C ALA A 291 36.19 -12.60 10.18
N ASP A 292 36.01 -13.67 9.41
CA ASP A 292 37.08 -14.29 8.63
C ASP A 292 37.59 -13.33 7.54
N GLU A 293 36.70 -12.52 6.96
CA GLU A 293 36.99 -11.62 5.85
C GLU A 293 37.99 -10.50 6.22
N GLY A 294 38.00 -10.04 7.47
CA GLY A 294 38.88 -8.96 7.92
C GLY A 294 40.06 -9.42 8.77
N LYS A 295 40.27 -10.74 8.89
CA LYS A 295 41.27 -11.32 9.80
C LYS A 295 42.72 -11.09 9.37
N GLU A 296 42.98 -11.07 8.07
CA GLU A 296 44.32 -10.80 7.52
C GLU A 296 44.71 -9.35 7.80
N ASP A 297 43.85 -8.39 7.47
CA ASP A 297 44.09 -6.96 7.75
C ASP A 297 44.26 -6.68 9.26
N ALA A 298 43.44 -7.30 10.11
CA ALA A 298 43.56 -7.15 11.55
C ALA A 298 44.85 -7.76 12.11
N LEU A 299 45.34 -8.86 11.53
CA LEU A 299 46.63 -9.43 11.89
C LEU A 299 47.76 -8.44 11.60
N GLU A 300 47.79 -7.88 10.39
CA GLU A 300 48.81 -6.91 10.00
C GLU A 300 48.83 -5.68 10.91
N GLU A 301 47.66 -5.10 11.20
CA GLU A 301 47.53 -3.93 12.08
C GLU A 301 47.91 -4.24 13.54
N PHE A 302 47.52 -5.41 14.06
CA PHE A 302 47.88 -5.82 15.41
C PHE A 302 49.39 -6.05 15.55
N GLU A 303 50.00 -6.78 14.61
CA GLU A 303 51.44 -7.05 14.64
C GLU A 303 52.24 -5.77 14.41
N HIS A 304 51.76 -4.86 13.56
CA HIS A 304 52.38 -3.55 13.41
C HIS A 304 52.37 -2.78 14.73
N ALA A 305 51.24 -2.72 15.43
CA ALA A 305 51.16 -2.07 16.74
C ALA A 305 52.06 -2.75 17.77
N ARG A 306 52.05 -4.09 17.84
CA ARG A 306 52.89 -4.86 18.76
C ARG A 306 54.38 -4.62 18.52
N ASP A 307 54.84 -4.78 17.29
CA ASP A 307 56.26 -4.80 16.95
C ASP A 307 56.82 -3.39 16.78
N TYR A 308 56.13 -2.50 16.06
CA TYR A 308 56.68 -1.17 15.75
C TYR A 308 56.27 -0.07 16.73
N ASN A 309 55.09 -0.17 17.35
CA ASN A 309 54.69 0.83 18.33
C ASN A 309 55.20 0.45 19.72
N PHE A 310 54.99 -0.80 20.14
CA PHE A 310 55.41 -1.26 21.47
C PHE A 310 56.76 -1.98 21.51
N ASP A 311 57.52 -1.95 20.42
CA ASP A 311 58.86 -2.55 20.29
C ASP A 311 58.88 -4.05 20.68
N GLY A 312 57.82 -4.78 20.35
CA GLY A 312 57.66 -6.19 20.73
C GLY A 312 58.69 -7.14 20.11
N ASP A 313 59.35 -6.74 19.02
CA ASP A 313 60.45 -7.50 18.40
C ASP A 313 61.84 -7.15 18.98
N ASP A 314 61.94 -6.09 19.79
CA ASP A 314 63.16 -5.68 20.46
C ASP A 314 63.25 -6.30 21.86
N THR A 315 64.25 -7.17 22.06
CA THR A 315 64.49 -7.81 23.36
C THR A 315 65.03 -6.86 24.42
N ASP A 316 65.54 -5.71 24.01
CA ASP A 316 66.09 -4.68 24.90
C ASP A 316 64.99 -3.78 25.45
N ILE A 317 63.77 -3.81 24.90
CA ILE A 317 62.63 -3.01 25.36
C ILE A 317 61.60 -3.92 26.05
N VAL A 318 61.27 -3.59 27.30
CA VAL A 318 60.27 -4.32 28.10
C VAL A 318 59.13 -3.38 28.51
N PRO A 319 57.93 -3.53 27.94
CA PRO A 319 56.76 -2.77 28.33
C PRO A 319 56.38 -3.02 29.80
N ASN A 320 56.16 -1.94 30.56
CA ASN A 320 55.75 -2.00 31.96
C ASN A 320 54.26 -1.70 32.14
N GLU A 321 53.78 -0.61 31.55
CA GLU A 321 52.41 -0.12 31.72
C GLU A 321 51.96 0.69 30.50
N TYR A 322 50.72 0.48 30.09
CA TYR A 322 50.03 1.33 29.13
C TYR A 322 48.65 1.67 29.69
N THR A 323 48.32 2.95 29.74
CA THR A 323 47.00 3.41 30.18
C THR A 323 46.45 4.46 29.22
N LEU A 324 45.13 4.50 29.12
CA LEU A 324 44.40 5.55 28.41
C LEU A 324 43.52 6.28 29.42
N SER A 325 43.68 7.60 29.48
CA SER A 325 42.93 8.49 30.36
C SER A 325 42.14 9.50 29.52
N ASN A 326 41.16 10.17 30.14
CA ASN A 326 40.26 11.12 29.46
C ASN A 326 39.63 10.52 28.18
N GLY A 327 39.26 9.25 28.25
CA GLY A 327 38.77 8.50 27.10
C GLY A 327 37.43 9.01 26.57
N GLU A 328 37.33 9.17 25.26
CA GLU A 328 36.11 9.49 24.53
C GLU A 328 35.82 8.38 23.50
N THR A 329 34.55 7.97 23.40
CA THR A 329 34.10 7.01 22.39
C THR A 329 33.04 7.62 21.50
N SER A 330 33.10 7.34 20.21
CA SER A 330 32.00 7.66 19.28
C SER A 330 31.74 6.49 18.34
N SER A 331 30.50 6.33 17.91
CA SER A 331 30.12 5.25 16.99
C SER A 331 29.23 5.76 15.88
N LYS A 332 29.38 5.16 14.70
CA LYS A 332 28.58 5.49 13.50
C LYS A 332 28.45 4.28 12.60
N VAL A 333 27.40 4.27 11.79
CA VAL A 333 27.28 3.32 10.68
C VAL A 333 28.10 3.83 9.50
N VAL A 334 28.91 2.95 8.91
CA VAL A 334 29.65 3.20 7.68
C VAL A 334 29.11 2.26 6.61
N GLU A 335 28.52 2.84 5.56
CA GLU A 335 27.99 2.11 4.42
C GLU A 335 29.13 1.63 3.52
N GLY A 336 29.22 0.32 3.28
CA GLY A 336 30.12 -0.29 2.30
C GLY A 336 29.37 -0.74 1.05
N GLU A 337 30.10 -1.09 -0.01
CA GLU A 337 29.49 -1.58 -1.26
C GLU A 337 28.77 -2.93 -1.09
N GLU A 338 29.26 -3.78 -0.18
CA GLU A 338 28.73 -5.14 0.05
C GLU A 338 28.01 -5.26 1.39
N GLN A 339 28.48 -4.57 2.44
CA GLN A 339 27.89 -4.61 3.77
C GLN A 339 28.17 -3.32 4.55
N SER A 340 27.19 -2.87 5.33
CA SER A 340 27.37 -1.78 6.29
C SER A 340 28.00 -2.28 7.59
N VAL A 341 28.94 -1.51 8.15
CA VAL A 341 29.63 -1.80 9.42
C VAL A 341 29.32 -0.74 10.46
N ILE A 342 29.44 -1.07 11.74
CA ILE A 342 29.50 -0.07 12.82
C ILE A 342 30.96 0.20 13.11
N GLU A 343 31.41 1.45 12.92
CA GLU A 343 32.73 1.92 13.31
C GLU A 343 32.64 2.57 14.69
N VAL A 344 33.46 2.10 15.62
CA VAL A 344 33.66 2.70 16.94
C VAL A 344 35.05 3.31 16.99
N GLU A 345 35.13 4.60 17.29
CA GLU A 345 36.38 5.32 17.51
C GLU A 345 36.59 5.52 19.02
N ILE A 346 37.78 5.18 19.50
CA ILE A 346 38.21 5.30 20.89
C ILE A 346 39.42 6.24 20.93
N LYS A 347 39.31 7.35 21.66
CA LYS A 347 40.35 8.38 21.78
C LYS A 347 40.66 8.66 23.24
N GLY A 348 41.85 9.15 23.53
CA GLY A 348 42.20 9.62 24.86
C GLY A 348 43.67 10.01 24.96
N ASP A 349 44.09 10.36 26.17
CA ASP A 349 45.48 10.66 26.48
C ASP A 349 46.16 9.38 26.96
N TYR A 350 47.20 8.93 26.26
CA TYR A 350 47.94 7.74 26.65
C TYR A 350 49.09 8.08 27.59
N TYR A 351 49.43 7.12 28.45
CA TYR A 351 50.69 7.06 29.17
C TYR A 351 51.29 5.67 28.96
N TYR A 352 52.53 5.63 28.48
CA TYR A 352 53.28 4.42 28.20
C TYR A 352 54.58 4.42 28.99
N CYS A 353 54.85 3.34 29.72
CA CYS A 353 56.06 3.15 30.51
C CYS A 353 56.72 1.84 30.08
N TYR A 354 58.03 1.88 29.85
CA TYR A 354 58.83 0.72 29.45
C TYR A 354 60.23 0.80 30.04
N THR A 355 60.95 -0.31 30.00
CA THR A 355 62.35 -0.39 30.41
C THR A 355 63.22 -0.69 29.21
N ASN A 356 64.20 0.17 28.97
CA ASN A 356 65.17 0.06 27.88
C ASN A 356 66.52 -0.45 28.43
N TYR A 357 66.97 -1.61 27.96
CA TYR A 357 68.18 -2.28 28.40
C TYR A 357 69.35 -2.02 27.43
N TYR A 358 70.32 -1.24 27.87
CA TYR A 358 71.54 -1.01 27.09
C TYR A 358 72.59 -2.14 27.26
N TRP A 359 72.53 -2.87 28.37
CA TRP A 359 73.31 -4.08 28.70
C TRP A 359 72.54 -4.94 29.73
N GLU A 360 72.94 -6.21 29.93
CA GLU A 360 72.22 -7.22 30.77
C GLU A 360 71.80 -6.72 32.17
N ASP A 361 72.51 -5.74 32.73
CA ASP A 361 72.30 -5.22 34.09
C ASP A 361 71.96 -3.71 34.16
N SER A 362 71.63 -3.04 33.06
CA SER A 362 71.15 -1.64 33.10
C SER A 362 69.90 -1.39 32.24
N GLY A 363 68.75 -1.55 32.87
CA GLY A 363 67.52 -0.96 32.38
C GLY A 363 67.38 0.48 32.85
N GLU A 364 67.03 1.40 31.95
CA GLU A 364 66.45 2.69 32.32
C GLU A 364 64.93 2.65 32.10
N VAL A 365 64.17 3.20 33.04
CA VAL A 365 62.71 3.33 32.89
C VAL A 365 62.42 4.60 32.11
N GLU A 366 61.83 4.45 30.95
CA GLU A 366 61.41 5.53 30.06
C GLU A 366 59.88 5.61 30.05
N ASN A 367 59.37 6.82 29.77
CA ASN A 367 57.95 7.07 29.72
C ASN A 367 57.63 7.99 28.55
N ASP A 368 56.50 7.74 27.90
CA ASP A 368 55.94 8.56 26.85
C ASP A 368 54.49 8.91 27.16
N GLU A 369 54.06 10.09 26.72
CA GLU A 369 52.72 10.61 26.91
C GLU A 369 52.27 11.39 25.68
N GLY A 370 50.99 11.27 25.34
CA GLY A 370 50.45 11.92 24.16
C GLY A 370 49.00 11.53 23.93
N GLN A 371 48.55 11.60 22.68
CA GLN A 371 47.18 11.23 22.31
C GLN A 371 47.16 9.87 21.63
N ALA A 372 46.08 9.14 21.79
CA ALA A 372 45.85 7.89 21.08
C ALA A 372 44.48 7.94 20.39
N SER A 373 44.37 7.23 19.28
CA SER A 373 43.12 7.04 18.55
C SER A 373 43.09 5.64 17.95
N SER A 374 42.05 4.88 18.23
CA SER A 374 41.85 3.58 17.61
C SER A 374 40.46 3.49 17.03
N LYS A 375 40.30 2.73 15.96
CA LYS A 375 38.98 2.43 15.36
C LYS A 375 38.80 0.93 15.27
N LEU A 376 37.69 0.45 15.80
CA LEU A 376 37.25 -0.93 15.67
C LEU A 376 35.98 -0.93 14.83
N ARG A 377 35.88 -1.82 13.84
CA ARG A 377 34.69 -1.98 13.00
C ARG A 377 34.03 -3.31 13.25
N TYR A 378 32.70 -3.32 13.23
CA TYR A 378 31.89 -4.49 13.53
C TYR A 378 30.90 -4.79 12.41
N ILE A 379 30.78 -6.08 12.07
CA ILE A 379 29.73 -6.60 11.20
C ILE A 379 28.67 -7.33 12.01
N LYS A 380 27.43 -7.28 11.54
CA LYS A 380 26.32 -8.04 12.11
C LYS A 380 26.51 -9.53 11.78
N ASP A 381 26.46 -10.38 12.79
CA ASP A 381 26.47 -11.85 12.63
C ASP A 381 25.39 -12.47 13.53
N GLY A 382 24.34 -13.02 12.91
CA GLY A 382 23.16 -13.53 13.61
C GLY A 382 22.51 -12.46 14.49
N ASP A 383 22.39 -12.75 15.79
CA ASP A 383 21.88 -11.79 16.81
C ASP A 383 23.00 -10.90 17.40
N GLY A 384 24.26 -11.18 17.08
CA GLY A 384 25.45 -10.56 17.65
C GLY A 384 26.23 -9.66 16.69
N TRP A 385 27.42 -9.28 17.11
CA TRP A 385 28.36 -8.43 16.40
C TRP A 385 29.76 -9.01 16.49
N LYS A 386 30.41 -9.16 15.34
CA LYS A 386 31.79 -9.64 15.26
C LYS A 386 32.72 -8.50 14.90
N LEU A 387 33.87 -8.47 15.56
CA LEU A 387 34.97 -7.61 15.15
C LEU A 387 35.32 -7.95 13.70
N TYR A 388 35.37 -6.93 12.86
CA TYR A 388 35.63 -7.04 11.44
C TYR A 388 37.01 -6.52 11.10
N SER A 389 37.35 -5.31 11.56
CA SER A 389 38.66 -4.72 11.31
C SER A 389 39.09 -3.87 12.49
N ILE A 390 40.40 -3.66 12.61
CA ILE A 390 41.00 -2.74 13.57
C ILE A 390 41.89 -1.73 12.83
N ASP A 391 42.06 -0.56 13.42
CA ASP A 391 43.01 0.49 13.03
C ASP A 391 43.52 1.07 14.34
N LEU A 392 44.80 0.80 14.65
CA LEU A 392 45.41 1.11 15.93
C LEU A 392 46.41 2.24 15.75
N SER A 393 46.11 3.42 16.29
CA SER A 393 47.09 4.49 16.49
C SER A 393 47.31 4.72 17.98
N PRO A 394 48.10 3.84 18.66
CA PRO A 394 48.35 3.95 20.10
C PRO A 394 49.15 5.20 20.46
N PHE A 395 49.88 5.76 19.49
CA PHE A 395 50.67 6.98 19.62
C PHE A 395 50.33 7.93 18.46
N TYR A 396 49.70 9.04 18.80
CA TYR A 396 49.26 10.10 17.90
C TYR A 396 49.81 11.44 18.42
N ASN A 397 50.30 12.29 17.50
CA ASN A 397 50.87 13.61 17.80
C ASN A 397 49.92 14.76 17.45
#